data_AF-A0A1C7M9D5-F1
#
_entry.id   AF-A0A1C7M9D5-F1
#
_cell.length_a   1.000
_cell.length_b   1.000
_cell.length_c   1.000
_cell.angle_alpha   90.00
_cell.angle_beta   90.00
_cell.angle_gamma   90.00
#
_symmetry.space_group_name_H-M   'P 1'
#
loop_
_entity.id
_entity.type
_entity.pdbx_description
1 polymer ?
#
loop_
_entity_poly.entity_id
_entity_poly.type
_entity_poly.pdbx_seq_one_letter_code
_entity_poly.pdbx_strand_id
1 'polypeptide(L)'
;MSIVDDILGSLLIGMLVACVLYGATTVQTYVYYQNYENDQLVLKSTVGTLWIMETIHTMFCMQFTYAYLITHFGDLAFMGEIYWSGGVIFPVYFLVIRSC
;
A
#
# COMPACT_ATOMS: atom_id res chain seq x y z
N MET A 1 28.28 6.69 -6.77
CA MET A 1 27.07 6.32 -6.01
C MET A 1 26.83 4.86 -6.24
N SER A 2 26.64 4.07 -5.18
CA SER A 2 26.44 2.64 -5.34
C SER A 2 25.04 2.38 -5.89
N ILE A 3 24.87 1.35 -6.72
CA ILE A 3 23.56 0.99 -7.30
C ILE A 3 22.52 0.71 -6.21
N VAL A 4 22.97 0.22 -5.05
CA VAL A 4 22.13 -0.06 -3.88
C VAL A 4 21.50 1.21 -3.32
N ASP A 5 22.27 2.31 -3.23
CA ASP A 5 21.77 3.58 -2.69
C ASP A 5 20.64 4.16 -3.56
N ASP A 6 20.74 4.00 -4.89
CA ASP A 6 19.75 4.52 -5.85
C ASP A 6 18.44 3.72 -5.80
N ILE A 7 18.55 2.38 -5.72
CA ILE A 7 17.39 1.49 -5.59
C ILE A 7 16.68 1.70 -4.25
N LEU A 8 17.42 1.73 -3.14
CA LEU A 8 16.83 1.95 -1.82
C LEU A 8 16.24 3.36 -1.67
N GLY A 9 16.92 4.37 -2.24
CA GLY A 9 16.44 5.75 -2.26
C GLY A 9 15.13 5.90 -3.04
N SER A 10 15.06 5.33 -4.24
CA SER A 10 13.83 5.33 -5.05
C SER A 10 12.69 4.56 -4.38
N LEU A 11 12.98 3.43 -3.74
CA LEU A 11 11.99 2.66 -2.97
C LEU A 11 11.40 3.49 -1.83
N LEU A 12 12.25 4.16 -1.04
CA LEU A 12 11.80 5.00 0.07
C LEU A 12 10.92 6.16 -0.41
N ILE A 13 11.30 6.84 -1.49
CA ILE A 13 10.51 7.93 -2.07
C ILE A 13 9.15 7.41 -2.55
N GLY A 14 9.12 6.27 -3.24
CA GLY A 14 7.88 5.63 -3.68
C GLY A 14 6.94 5.34 -2.51
N MET A 15 7.47 4.83 -1.40
CA MET A 15 6.70 4.58 -0.19
C MET A 15 6.15 5.84 0.47
N LEU A 16 6.92 6.92 0.52
CA LEU A 16 6.45 8.20 1.06
C LEU A 16 5.30 8.76 0.22
N VAL A 17 5.41 8.70 -1.10
CA VAL A 17 4.34 9.12 -2.02
C VAL A 17 3.09 8.25 -1.81
N ALA A 18 3.26 6.92 -1.69
CA ALA A 18 2.14 6.01 -1.40
C ALA A 18 1.44 6.35 -0.08
N CYS A 19 2.18 6.66 0.98
CA CYS A 19 1.62 7.08 2.26
C CYS A 19 0.81 8.39 2.16
N VAL A 20 1.28 9.37 1.37
CA VAL A 20 0.53 10.62 1.13
C VAL A 20 -0.78 10.35 0.41
N LEU A 21 -0.75 9.51 -0.64
CA LEU A 21 -1.95 9.12 -1.38
C LEU A 21 -2.93 8.35 -0.49
N TYR A 22 -2.44 7.44 0.35
CA TYR A 22 -3.27 6.74 1.34
C TYR A 22 -3.98 7.70 2.31
N GLY A 23 -3.29 8.74 2.77
CA GLY A 23 -3.90 9.80 3.57
C GLY A 23 -5.02 10.52 2.83
N ALA A 24 -4.81 10.88 1.56
CA ALA A 24 -5.84 11.50 0.73
C ALA A 24 -7.05 10.58 0.51
N THR A 25 -6.84 9.29 0.26
CA THR A 25 -7.91 8.30 0.13
C THR A 25 -8.69 8.17 1.44
N THR A 26 -8.01 8.16 2.58
CA THR A 26 -8.66 8.08 3.91
C THR A 26 -9.58 9.28 4.16
N VAL A 27 -9.14 10.49 3.81
CA VAL A 27 -9.99 11.69 3.91
C VAL A 27 -11.18 11.59 2.97
N GLN A 28 -10.99 11.12 1.73
CA GLN A 28 -12.10 10.92 0.78
C GLN A 28 -13.12 9.91 1.31
N THR A 29 -12.67 8.78 1.87
CA THR A 29 -13.52 7.79 2.52
C THR A 29 -14.31 8.43 3.67
N TYR A 30 -13.64 9.17 4.55
CA TYR A 30 -14.29 9.82 5.69
C TYR A 30 -15.38 10.81 5.24
N VAL A 31 -15.08 11.66 4.27
CA VAL A 31 -16.04 12.63 3.70
C VAL A 31 -17.22 11.92 3.03
N TYR A 32 -16.98 10.80 2.32
CA TYR A 32 -18.04 10.00 1.71
C TYR A 32 -19.02 9.48 2.77
N TYR A 33 -18.51 8.89 3.85
CA TYR A 33 -19.36 8.36 4.93
C TYR A 33 -20.19 9.45 5.64
N GLN A 34 -19.67 10.68 5.71
CA GLN A 34 -20.37 11.82 6.33
C GLN A 34 -21.44 12.43 5.40
N ASN A 35 -21.14 12.62 4.12
CA ASN A 35 -22.05 13.31 3.21
C ASN A 35 -23.16 12.41 2.63
N TYR A 36 -22.91 11.10 2.54
CA TYR A 36 -23.81 10.14 1.89
C TYR A 36 -24.40 9.16 2.90
N GLU A 37 -25.13 9.67 3.89
CA GLU A 37 -25.71 8.85 4.95
C GLU A 37 -26.74 7.84 4.42
N ASN A 38 -27.54 8.25 3.42
CA ASN A 38 -28.68 7.50 2.85
C ASN A 38 -28.35 6.65 1.61
N ASP A 39 -27.08 6.54 1.23
CA ASP A 39 -26.68 5.71 0.08
C ASP A 39 -26.91 4.21 0.33
N GLN A 40 -27.03 3.45 -0.76
CA GLN A 40 -27.24 2.00 -0.68
C GLN A 40 -26.12 1.33 0.12
N LEU A 41 -26.49 0.46 1.07
CA LEU A 41 -25.56 -0.25 1.95
C LEU A 41 -24.45 -1.00 1.21
N VAL A 42 -24.72 -1.44 -0.02
CA VAL A 42 -23.74 -2.09 -0.90
C VAL A 42 -22.59 -1.13 -1.23
N LEU A 43 -22.89 0.11 -1.63
CA LEU A 43 -21.92 1.13 -2.01
C LEU A 43 -21.05 1.54 -0.81
N LYS A 44 -21.67 1.75 0.35
CA LYS A 44 -20.94 1.97 1.62
C LYS A 44 -20.01 0.81 1.96
N SER A 45 -20.51 -0.43 1.89
CA SER A 45 -19.70 -1.62 2.15
C SER A 45 -18.50 -1.72 1.21
N THR A 46 -18.69 -1.44 -0.08
CA THR A 46 -17.60 -1.43 -1.08
C THR A 46 -16.54 -0.38 -0.73
N VAL A 47 -16.94 0.85 -0.41
CA VAL A 47 -16.01 1.92 -0.04
C VAL A 47 -15.24 1.59 1.23
N GLY A 48 -15.90 1.03 2.25
CA GLY A 48 -15.24 0.58 3.48
C GLY A 48 -14.25 -0.56 3.24
N THR A 49 -14.64 -1.54 2.42
CA THR A 49 -13.78 -2.67 2.05
C THR A 49 -12.55 -2.20 1.30
N LEU A 50 -12.71 -1.28 0.34
CA LEU A 50 -11.61 -0.71 -0.44
C LEU A 50 -10.63 0.05 0.46
N TRP A 51 -11.12 0.82 1.44
CA TRP A 51 -10.27 1.52 2.39
C TRP A 51 -9.47 0.56 3.31
N ILE A 52 -10.10 -0.51 3.82
CA ILE A 52 -9.41 -1.53 4.61
C ILE A 52 -8.33 -2.21 3.77
N MET A 53 -8.66 -2.53 2.52
CA MET A 53 -7.74 -3.18 1.58
C MET A 53 -6.51 -2.33 1.29
N GLU A 54 -6.69 -1.03 1.03
CA GLU A 54 -5.61 -0.08 0.83
C GLU A 54 -4.74 0.10 2.09
N THR A 55 -5.36 0.01 3.28
CA THR A 55 -4.65 0.06 4.56
C THR A 55 -3.72 -1.14 4.72
N ILE A 56 -4.23 -2.35 4.44
CA ILE A 56 -3.46 -3.60 4.51
C ILE A 56 -2.30 -3.56 3.49
N HIS A 57 -2.59 -3.09 2.27
CA HIS A 57 -1.59 -2.91 1.23
C HIS A 57 -0.46 -1.98 1.70
N THR A 58 -0.81 -0.80 2.23
CA THR A 58 0.16 0.18 2.72
C THR A 58 1.00 -0.37 3.88
N MET A 59 0.39 -1.15 4.79
CA MET A 59 1.12 -1.81 5.88
C MET A 59 2.14 -2.82 5.38
N PHE A 60 1.77 -3.70 4.45
CA PHE A 60 2.72 -4.63 3.82
C PHE A 60 3.84 -3.91 3.09
N CYS A 61 3.49 -2.81 2.42
CA CYS A 61 4.43 -1.97 1.72
C CYS A 61 5.49 -1.35 2.65
N MET A 62 5.05 -0.87 3.81
CA MET A 62 5.92 -0.37 4.86
C MET A 62 6.80 -1.48 5.45
N GLN A 63 6.23 -2.66 5.70
CA GLN A 63 6.95 -3.80 6.26
C GLN A 63 8.09 -4.29 5.36
N PHE A 64 7.82 -4.48 4.06
CA PHE A 64 8.88 -4.93 3.15
C PHE A 64 9.95 -3.85 2.99
N THR A 65 9.56 -2.58 2.91
CA THR A 65 10.51 -1.47 2.76
C THR A 65 11.40 -1.37 4.01
N TYR A 66 10.84 -1.54 5.20
CA TYR A 66 11.61 -1.59 6.44
C TYR A 66 12.62 -2.75 6.44
N ALA A 67 12.21 -3.94 5.95
CA ALA A 67 13.10 -5.09 5.86
C ALA A 67 14.30 -4.85 4.92
N TYR A 68 14.08 -4.25 3.74
CA TYR A 68 15.17 -3.95 2.81
C TYR A 68 16.04 -2.77 3.24
N LEU A 69 15.46 -1.76 3.88
CA LEU A 69 16.18 -0.53 4.21
C LEU A 69 16.91 -0.60 5.56
N ILE A 70 16.37 -1.32 6.55
CA ILE A 70 16.93 -1.36 7.91
C ILE A 70 17.49 -2.74 8.23
N THR A 71 16.68 -3.80 8.12
CA THR A 71 17.09 -5.13 8.59
C THR A 71 18.18 -5.75 7.71
N HIS A 72 18.06 -5.62 6.40
CA HIS A 72 18.95 -6.23 5.39
C HIS A 72 19.64 -5.17 4.52
N PHE A 73 20.04 -4.05 5.11
CA PHE A 73 20.70 -2.96 4.38
C PHE A 73 22.00 -3.45 3.71
N GLY A 74 22.09 -3.31 2.38
CA GLY A 74 23.25 -3.71 1.61
C GLY A 74 23.36 -5.21 1.27
N ASP A 75 22.38 -6.03 1.66
CA ASP A 75 22.34 -7.46 1.33
C ASP A 75 21.68 -7.69 -0.03
N LEU A 76 22.50 -7.78 -1.07
CA LEU A 76 22.07 -8.00 -2.46
C LEU A 76 21.37 -9.34 -2.68
N ALA A 77 21.70 -10.38 -1.90
CA ALA A 77 21.07 -11.69 -2.03
C ALA A 77 19.62 -11.64 -1.53
N PHE A 78 19.39 -10.92 -0.43
CA PHE A 78 18.04 -10.70 0.09
C PHE A 78 17.21 -9.78 -0.83
N MET A 79 17.82 -8.79 -1.47
CA MET A 79 17.16 -7.88 -2.44
C MET A 79 16.70 -8.56 -3.72
N GLY A 80 17.41 -9.59 -4.18
CA GLY A 80 17.04 -10.35 -5.37
C GLY A 80 15.83 -11.27 -5.16
N GLU A 81 15.47 -11.57 -3.92
CA GLU A 81 14.33 -12.39 -3.55
C GLU A 81 13.10 -11.52 -3.31
N ILE A 82 11.95 -11.92 -3.88
CA ILE A 82 10.67 -11.25 -3.62
C ILE A 82 10.27 -11.54 -2.18
N TYR A 83 10.32 -10.52 -1.32
CA TYR A 83 9.82 -10.65 0.04
C TYR A 83 8.33 -11.00 0.03
N TRP A 84 7.92 -11.92 0.91
CA TRP A 84 6.57 -12.48 0.92
C TRP A 84 5.48 -11.40 0.99
N SER A 85 5.70 -10.31 1.72
CA SER A 85 4.74 -9.19 1.79
C SER A 85 4.54 -8.47 0.46
N GLY A 86 5.54 -8.46 -0.44
CA GLY A 86 5.42 -7.95 -1.80
C GLY A 86 4.59 -8.88 -2.71
N GLY A 87 4.69 -10.21 -2.52
CA GLY A 87 3.89 -11.18 -3.27
C GLY A 87 2.38 -11.10 -2.96
N VAL A 88 2.01 -10.68 -1.74
CA VAL A 88 0.61 -10.54 -1.30
C VAL A 88 -0.07 -9.31 -1.94
N ILE A 89 0.67 -8.40 -2.54
CA ILE A 89 0.15 -7.17 -3.16
C ILE A 89 -0.70 -7.47 -4.42
N PHE A 90 -0.34 -8.48 -5.21
CA PHE A 90 -1.05 -8.84 -6.44
C PHE A 90 -2.52 -9.27 -6.24
N PRO A 91 -2.84 -10.21 -5.31
CA PRO A 91 -4.23 -10.60 -5.08
C PRO A 91 -5.08 -9.46 -4.50
N VAL A 92 -4.46 -8.52 -3.78
CA VAL A 92 -5.14 -7.35 -3.23
C VAL A 92 -5.72 -6.50 -4.37
N TYR A 93 -4.90 -6.16 -5.37
CA TYR A 93 -5.37 -5.39 -6.53
C TYR A 93 -6.37 -6.13 -7.41
N PHE A 94 -6.24 -7.45 -7.56
CA PHE A 94 -7.19 -8.25 -8.32
C PHE A 94 -8.60 -8.24 -7.70
N LEU A 95 -8.68 -8.24 -6.37
CA LEU A 95 -9.96 -8.18 -5.65
C LEU A 95 -10.62 -6.79 -5.76
N VAL A 96 -9.80 -5.72 -5.85
CA VAL A 96 -10.26 -4.34 -6.10
C VAL A 96 -10.88 -4.20 -7.50
N ILE A 97 -10.23 -4.74 -8.54
CA ILE A 97 -10.77 -4.71 -9.92
C ILE A 97 -12.08 -5.49 -10.03
N ARG A 98 -12.25 -6.56 -9.26
CA ARG A 98 -13.48 -7.36 -9.23
C ARG A 98 -14.63 -6.72 -8.43
N SER A 99 -14.34 -5.72 -7.59
CA SER A 99 -15.33 -5.03 -6.76
C SER A 99 -15.87 -3.75 -7.41
N CYS A 100 -15.37 -3.39 -8.59
CA CYS A 100 -15.75 -2.21 -9.38
C CYS A 100 -16.51 -2.62 -10.63
#